data_AF-W3V2J7-F1
#
_entry.id   AF-W3V2J7-F1
#
_cell.length_a   1.000
_cell.length_b   1.000
_cell.length_c   1.000
_cell.angle_alpha   90.00
_cell.angle_beta   90.00
_cell.angle_gamma   90.00
#
_symmetry.space_group_name_H-M   'P 1'
#
loop_
_entity.id
_entity.type
_entity.pdbx_description
1 polymer ?
#
loop_
_entity_poly.entity_id
_entity_poly.type
_entity_poly.pdbx_seq_one_letter_code
_entity_poly.pdbx_strand_id
1 'polypeptide(L)'
;MTLLSAWAVVLSRLSGQDDVVIGTPSAGRSRQEVESLIGFFVNTLALRVDLSGELTVTELLARVRQTALAAQEHQDLPFEQVVEIVQPPRRLAHTPLFQVMFAWQNNENTAWQLPGLAVSPVDQVSDIDIVKFDLELNLSEEKGRIVGALSYATALFDHSTIERQVGSTPRGATRDGRSCSTADRGNGYPGSGGAQVVIGNLERDRNSLP
;
A
#
# COMPACT_ATOMS: atom_id res chain seq x y z
N MET A 1 -2.80 -0.20 -11.87
CA MET A 1 -3.66 -1.38 -12.06
C MET A 1 -2.87 -2.69 -12.04
N THR A 2 -1.81 -2.86 -12.82
CA THR A 2 -1.03 -4.12 -12.83
C THR A 2 -0.50 -4.54 -11.45
N LEU A 3 0.14 -3.63 -10.72
CA LEU A 3 0.67 -3.90 -9.38
C LEU A 3 -0.45 -4.22 -8.37
N LEU A 4 -1.58 -3.54 -8.48
CA LEU A 4 -2.76 -3.81 -7.65
C LEU A 4 -3.33 -5.20 -7.93
N SER A 5 -3.40 -5.63 -9.20
CA SER A 5 -3.82 -6.98 -9.56
C SER A 5 -2.84 -8.04 -9.05
N ALA A 6 -1.53 -7.82 -9.19
CA ALA A 6 -0.52 -8.72 -8.64
C ALA A 6 -0.63 -8.83 -7.11
N TRP A 7 -0.89 -7.70 -6.45
CA TRP A 7 -1.11 -7.65 -5.01
C TRP A 7 -2.38 -8.41 -4.59
N ALA A 8 -3.49 -8.27 -5.32
CA ALA A 8 -4.71 -9.03 -5.06
C ALA A 8 -4.50 -10.55 -5.16
N VAL A 9 -3.71 -11.02 -6.14
CA VAL A 9 -3.35 -12.45 -6.27
C VAL A 9 -2.52 -12.93 -5.10
N VAL A 10 -1.54 -12.13 -4.66
CA VAL A 10 -0.73 -12.42 -3.48
C VAL A 10 -1.63 -12.55 -2.24
N LEU A 11 -2.52 -11.59 -2.02
CA LEU A 11 -3.45 -11.59 -0.89
C LEU A 11 -4.41 -12.77 -0.92
N SER A 12 -4.93 -13.14 -2.09
CA SER A 12 -5.78 -14.30 -2.27
C SER A 12 -5.05 -15.60 -1.88
N ARG A 13 -3.80 -15.76 -2.32
CA ARG A 13 -2.97 -16.92 -1.97
C ARG A 13 -2.61 -16.98 -0.49
N LEU A 14 -2.37 -15.83 0.15
CA LEU A 14 -2.04 -15.75 1.57
C LEU A 14 -3.25 -16.01 2.47
N SER A 15 -4.41 -15.49 2.07
CA SER A 15 -5.64 -15.60 2.87
C SER A 15 -6.46 -16.85 2.57
N GLY A 16 -6.21 -17.51 1.43
CA GLY A 16 -7.05 -18.59 0.91
C GLY A 16 -8.43 -18.11 0.47
N GLN A 17 -8.61 -16.81 0.26
CA GLN A 17 -9.87 -16.20 -0.14
C GLN A 17 -9.82 -15.77 -1.59
N ASP A 18 -10.92 -15.98 -2.30
CA ASP A 18 -11.09 -15.54 -3.68
C ASP A 18 -11.75 -14.15 -3.77
N ASP A 19 -12.05 -13.51 -2.64
CA ASP A 19 -12.65 -12.19 -2.58
C ASP A 19 -11.92 -11.35 -1.53
N VAL A 20 -11.24 -10.30 -1.98
CA VAL A 20 -10.37 -9.48 -1.14
C VAL A 20 -10.75 -8.01 -1.24
N VAL A 21 -10.72 -7.30 -0.13
CA VAL A 21 -10.94 -5.84 -0.10
C VAL A 21 -9.62 -5.16 0.24
N ILE A 22 -9.18 -4.27 -0.65
CA ILE A 22 -7.91 -3.55 -0.57
C ILE A 22 -8.20 -2.06 -0.41
N GLY A 23 -7.69 -1.45 0.65
CA GLY A 23 -7.71 0.01 0.79
C GLY A 23 -6.69 0.65 -0.16
N THR A 24 -7.06 1.76 -0.80
CA THR A 24 -6.12 2.63 -1.51
C THR A 24 -6.36 4.08 -1.12
N PRO A 25 -5.32 4.85 -0.76
CA PRO A 25 -5.49 6.27 -0.52
C PRO A 25 -5.78 6.98 -1.85
N SER A 26 -6.64 7.99 -1.79
CA SER A 26 -6.87 8.98 -2.85
C SER A 26 -6.54 10.36 -2.30
N ALA A 27 -5.84 11.17 -3.08
CA ALA A 27 -5.44 12.51 -2.65
C ALA A 27 -6.64 13.43 -2.36
N GLY A 28 -7.82 13.12 -2.89
CA GLY A 28 -9.05 13.92 -2.72
C GLY A 28 -8.93 15.35 -3.29
N ARG A 29 -7.94 15.58 -4.16
CA ARG A 29 -7.68 16.85 -4.85
C ARG A 29 -8.09 16.77 -6.32
N SER A 30 -9.29 16.24 -6.58
CA SER A 30 -9.84 16.08 -7.93
C SER A 30 -10.29 17.41 -8.56
N ARG A 31 -10.47 18.46 -7.76
CA ARG A 31 -10.87 19.80 -8.21
C ARG A 31 -9.72 20.78 -8.11
N GLN A 32 -9.59 21.63 -9.13
CA GLN A 32 -8.49 22.59 -9.26
C GLN A 32 -8.46 23.61 -8.10
N GLU A 33 -9.62 23.94 -7.53
CA GLU A 33 -9.75 24.91 -6.44
C GLU A 33 -9.14 24.41 -5.11
N VAL A 34 -9.03 23.10 -4.93
CA VAL A 34 -8.51 22.49 -3.68
C VAL A 34 -7.09 21.97 -3.81
N GLU A 35 -6.53 21.97 -5.02
CA GLU A 35 -5.19 21.42 -5.30
C GLU A 35 -4.08 22.10 -4.49
N SER A 36 -4.16 23.43 -4.36
CA SER A 36 -3.18 24.27 -3.67
C SER A 36 -3.53 24.55 -2.20
N LEU A 37 -4.62 23.99 -1.68
CA LEU A 37 -5.05 24.24 -0.30
C LEU A 37 -4.26 23.38 0.68
N ILE A 38 -3.85 24.01 1.79
CA ILE A 38 -3.27 23.31 2.93
C ILE A 38 -4.43 22.73 3.77
N GLY A 39 -4.53 21.40 3.81
CA GLY A 39 -5.57 20.69 4.56
C GLY A 39 -5.52 19.17 4.38
N PHE A 40 -6.27 18.43 5.20
CA PHE A 40 -6.38 16.97 5.14
C PHE A 40 -7.52 16.58 4.18
N PHE A 41 -7.16 16.27 2.94
CA PHE A 41 -8.10 15.88 1.87
C PHE A 41 -8.00 14.40 1.49
N VAL A 42 -7.10 13.64 2.14
CA VAL A 42 -6.90 12.24 1.81
C VAL A 42 -8.16 11.45 2.15
N ASN A 43 -8.74 10.82 1.13
CA ASN A 43 -9.81 9.85 1.28
C ASN A 43 -9.27 8.44 1.08
N THR A 44 -9.98 7.41 1.53
CA THR A 44 -9.61 6.02 1.29
C THR A 44 -10.70 5.31 0.50
N LEU A 45 -10.31 4.65 -0.59
CA LEU A 45 -11.22 3.84 -1.41
C LEU A 45 -11.03 2.37 -1.05
N ALA A 46 -12.12 1.68 -0.73
CA ALA A 46 -12.11 0.24 -0.50
C ALA A 46 -12.42 -0.49 -1.82
N LEU A 47 -11.42 -1.15 -2.39
CA LEU A 47 -11.52 -1.87 -3.66
C LEU A 47 -11.77 -3.35 -3.40
N ARG A 48 -12.99 -3.83 -3.66
CA ARG A 48 -13.32 -5.26 -3.61
C ARG A 48 -12.93 -5.93 -4.93
N VAL A 49 -12.02 -6.88 -4.87
CA VAL A 49 -11.53 -7.65 -6.01
C VAL A 49 -11.97 -9.10 -5.84
N ASP A 50 -12.79 -9.56 -6.77
CA ASP A 50 -13.24 -10.95 -6.86
C ASP A 50 -12.34 -11.71 -7.85
N LEU A 51 -11.57 -12.65 -7.31
CA LEU A 51 -10.67 -13.57 -7.97
C LEU A 51 -11.30 -14.97 -8.17
N SER A 52 -12.59 -15.15 -7.90
CA SER A 52 -13.24 -16.46 -8.06
C SER A 52 -13.27 -16.92 -9.51
N GLY A 53 -13.14 -18.23 -9.68
CA GLY A 53 -13.08 -18.90 -10.98
C GLY A 53 -11.66 -19.03 -11.56
N GLU A 54 -11.54 -19.75 -12.67
CA GLU A 54 -10.27 -19.87 -13.40
C GLU A 54 -10.07 -18.64 -14.29
N LEU A 55 -9.66 -17.52 -13.69
CA LEU A 55 -9.41 -16.27 -14.41
C LEU A 55 -8.03 -16.28 -15.07
N THR A 56 -7.99 -15.85 -16.33
CA THR A 56 -6.73 -15.47 -16.98
C THR A 56 -6.20 -14.15 -16.41
N VAL A 57 -4.90 -13.90 -16.58
CA VAL A 57 -4.26 -12.64 -16.15
C VAL A 57 -4.94 -11.42 -16.78
N THR A 58 -5.33 -11.52 -18.05
CA THR A 58 -5.99 -10.43 -18.78
C THR A 58 -7.37 -10.11 -18.20
N GLU A 59 -8.16 -11.13 -17.85
CA GLU A 59 -9.48 -10.97 -17.24
C GLU A 59 -9.37 -10.34 -15.85
N LEU A 60 -8.40 -10.80 -15.04
CA LEU A 60 -8.13 -10.20 -13.73
C LEU A 60 -7.75 -8.71 -13.86
N LEU A 61 -6.86 -8.38 -14.80
CA LEU A 61 -6.45 -6.98 -15.05
C LEU A 61 -7.63 -6.12 -15.48
N ALA A 62 -8.49 -6.63 -16.37
CA ALA A 62 -9.68 -5.93 -16.81
C ALA A 62 -10.65 -5.69 -15.65
N ARG A 63 -10.86 -6.70 -14.80
CA ARG A 63 -11.75 -6.60 -13.63
C ARG A 63 -11.23 -5.60 -12.60
N VAL A 64 -9.96 -5.69 -12.23
CA VAL A 64 -9.33 -4.73 -11.31
C VAL A 64 -9.37 -3.31 -11.87
N ARG A 65 -9.14 -3.14 -13.18
CA ARG A 65 -9.26 -1.84 -13.84
C ARG A 65 -10.68 -1.29 -13.73
N GLN A 66 -11.70 -2.10 -14.02
CA GLN A 66 -13.10 -1.69 -13.91
C GLN A 66 -13.45 -1.29 -12.47
N THR A 67 -13.10 -2.11 -11.47
CA THR A 67 -13.33 -1.80 -10.05
C THR A 67 -12.65 -0.49 -9.65
N ALA A 68 -11.39 -0.30 -10.02
CA ALA A 68 -10.64 0.89 -9.63
C ALA A 68 -11.16 2.16 -10.30
N LEU A 69 -11.59 2.09 -11.57
CA LEU A 69 -12.21 3.22 -12.26
C LEU A 69 -13.57 3.57 -11.64
N ALA A 70 -14.42 2.57 -11.40
CA ALA A 70 -15.71 2.79 -10.74
C ALA A 70 -15.55 3.40 -9.33
N ALA A 71 -14.58 2.94 -8.56
CA ALA A 71 -14.28 3.54 -7.26
C ALA A 71 -13.78 4.99 -7.38
N GLN A 72 -13.00 5.29 -8.42
CA GLN A 72 -12.51 6.64 -8.68
C GLN A 72 -13.62 7.61 -9.11
N GLU A 73 -14.64 7.15 -9.83
CA GLU A 73 -15.85 7.93 -10.15
C GLU A 73 -16.62 8.35 -8.89
N HIS A 74 -16.50 7.60 -7.80
CA HIS A 74 -17.14 7.87 -6.51
C HIS A 74 -16.17 8.32 -5.41
N GLN A 75 -14.96 8.78 -5.78
CA GLN A 75 -13.90 9.12 -4.81
C GLN A 75 -14.25 10.27 -3.85
N ASP A 76 -15.28 11.06 -4.17
CA ASP A 76 -15.75 12.18 -3.35
C ASP A 76 -16.56 11.69 -2.13
N LEU A 77 -16.95 10.41 -2.08
CA LEU A 77 -17.68 9.83 -0.94
C LEU A 77 -16.71 9.51 0.20
N PRO A 78 -16.85 10.12 1.39
CA PRO A 78 -15.98 9.84 2.54
C PRO A 78 -16.04 8.37 2.96
N PHE A 79 -14.88 7.80 3.26
CA PHE A 79 -14.77 6.41 3.71
C PHE A 79 -15.67 6.11 4.93
N GLU A 80 -15.77 7.03 5.87
CA GLU A 80 -16.59 6.90 7.07
C GLU A 80 -18.07 6.71 6.74
N GLN A 81 -18.58 7.39 5.70
CA GLN A 81 -19.97 7.23 5.24
C GLN A 81 -20.18 5.85 4.60
N VAL A 82 -19.18 5.33 3.87
CA VAL A 82 -19.25 3.96 3.33
C VAL A 82 -19.34 2.95 4.47
N VAL A 83 -18.53 3.10 5.52
CA VAL A 83 -18.59 2.23 6.71
C VAL A 83 -19.95 2.33 7.41
N GLU A 84 -20.51 3.54 7.52
CA GLU A 84 -21.82 3.76 8.13
C GLU A 84 -22.96 3.09 7.34
N ILE A 85 -22.90 3.11 6.01
CA ILE A 85 -23.92 2.49 5.15
C ILE A 85 -23.78 0.96 5.14
N VAL A 86 -22.55 0.44 5.01
CA VAL A 86 -22.30 -1.00 4.93
C VAL A 86 -22.52 -1.70 6.28
N GLN A 87 -22.34 -0.98 7.39
CA GLN A 87 -22.49 -1.50 8.76
C GLN A 87 -21.78 -2.85 8.99
N PRO A 88 -20.47 -2.98 8.72
CA PRO A 88 -19.76 -4.22 8.95
C PRO A 88 -19.73 -4.59 10.45
N PRO A 89 -19.60 -5.87 10.79
CA PRO A 89 -19.42 -6.29 12.18
C PRO A 89 -18.25 -5.55 12.83
N ARG A 90 -18.52 -4.79 13.89
CA ARG A 90 -17.50 -4.02 14.59
C ARG A 90 -16.57 -4.97 15.35
N ARG A 91 -15.28 -4.95 15.01
CA ARG A 91 -14.22 -5.63 15.75
C ARG A 91 -13.18 -4.59 16.14
N LEU A 92 -12.77 -4.59 17.40
CA LEU A 92 -11.74 -3.65 17.89
C LEU A 92 -10.33 -4.00 17.40
N ALA A 93 -10.15 -5.23 16.90
CA ALA A 93 -8.86 -5.73 16.43
C ALA A 93 -8.57 -5.42 14.95
N HIS A 94 -9.54 -4.95 14.16
CA HIS A 94 -9.38 -4.75 12.72
C HIS A 94 -10.06 -3.47 12.25
N THR A 95 -9.51 -2.87 11.22
CA THR A 95 -10.13 -1.77 10.49
C THR A 95 -11.39 -2.22 9.76
N PRO A 96 -12.42 -1.35 9.64
CA PRO A 96 -13.66 -1.70 8.97
C PRO A 96 -13.40 -1.90 7.47
N LEU A 97 -14.09 -2.88 6.87
CA LEU A 97 -14.10 -3.20 5.43
C LEU A 97 -12.83 -3.78 4.82
N PHE A 98 -11.63 -3.34 5.22
CA PHE A 98 -10.36 -3.88 4.71
C PHE A 98 -9.30 -3.92 5.80
N GLN A 99 -8.35 -4.84 5.68
CA GLN A 99 -7.23 -5.01 6.62
C GLN A 99 -5.86 -4.82 5.94
N VAL A 100 -5.86 -4.55 4.64
CA VAL A 100 -4.65 -4.40 3.83
C VAL A 100 -4.72 -3.13 3.00
N MET A 101 -3.60 -2.42 2.92
CA MET A 101 -3.47 -1.16 2.19
C MET A 101 -2.54 -1.32 1.00
N PHE A 102 -2.89 -0.69 -0.12
CA PHE A 102 -2.04 -0.50 -1.27
C PHE A 102 -1.93 0.99 -1.58
N ALA A 103 -0.73 1.54 -1.50
CA ALA A 103 -0.45 2.93 -1.82
C ALA A 103 0.56 3.02 -2.97
N TRP A 104 0.17 3.76 -4.00
CA TRP A 104 1.06 4.13 -5.10
C TRP A 104 1.32 5.64 -5.04
N GLN A 105 2.55 6.01 -4.73
CA GLN A 105 2.99 7.40 -4.65
C GLN A 105 3.70 7.79 -5.94
N ASN A 106 3.08 8.68 -6.71
CA ASN A 106 3.66 9.24 -7.94
C ASN A 106 4.18 10.67 -7.74
N ASN A 107 4.50 11.04 -6.50
CA ASN A 107 4.91 12.40 -6.20
C ASN A 107 6.36 12.59 -6.65
N GLU A 108 6.62 13.66 -7.40
CA GLU A 108 7.99 14.07 -7.70
C GLU A 108 8.67 14.44 -6.37
N ASN A 109 9.69 13.67 -6.01
CA ASN A 109 10.53 13.98 -4.85
C ASN A 109 11.46 15.14 -5.23
N THR A 110 10.89 16.34 -5.35
CA THR A 110 11.63 17.54 -5.75
C THR A 110 12.56 17.92 -4.62
N ALA A 111 13.86 17.78 -4.86
CA ALA A 111 14.87 18.31 -3.95
C ALA A 111 14.62 19.81 -3.78
N TRP A 112 14.36 20.24 -2.56
CA TRP A 112 14.16 21.65 -2.24
C TRP A 112 15.44 22.42 -2.55
N GLN A 113 15.40 23.28 -3.56
CA GLN A 113 16.52 24.17 -3.88
C GLN A 113 16.35 25.48 -3.12
N LEU A 114 17.07 25.59 -2.00
CA LEU A 114 17.15 26.82 -1.21
C LEU A 114 18.53 27.46 -1.45
N PRO A 115 18.62 28.77 -1.78
CA PRO A 115 19.89 29.43 -2.01
C PRO A 115 20.84 29.27 -0.81
N GLY A 116 22.01 28.67 -1.04
CA GLY A 116 23.03 28.45 -0.01
C GLY A 116 22.77 27.30 0.97
N LEU A 117 21.68 26.53 0.80
CA LEU A 117 21.37 25.37 1.65
C LEU A 117 21.27 24.09 0.80
N ALA A 118 21.96 23.04 1.25
CA ALA A 118 21.72 21.69 0.78
C ALA A 118 20.58 21.08 1.61
N VAL A 119 19.44 20.80 0.97
CA VAL A 119 18.33 20.09 1.60
C VAL A 119 18.35 18.66 1.11
N SER A 120 18.70 17.73 2.00
CA SER A 120 18.45 16.30 1.80
C SER A 120 17.19 15.93 2.58
N PRO A 121 16.30 15.09 2.02
CA PRO A 121 15.33 14.38 2.84
C PRO A 121 16.10 13.72 3.98
N VAL A 122 15.66 13.94 5.21
CA VAL A 122 16.06 13.05 6.29
C VAL A 122 15.33 11.75 5.96
N ASP A 123 16.07 10.66 5.73
CA ASP A 123 15.48 9.32 5.72
C ASP A 123 14.62 9.27 6.97
N GLN A 124 13.31 9.30 6.78
CA GLN A 124 12.39 9.27 7.90
C GLN A 124 12.63 7.90 8.50
N VAL A 125 13.50 7.86 9.50
CA VAL A 125 13.76 6.69 10.31
C VAL A 125 12.37 6.31 10.79
N SER A 126 11.76 5.30 10.18
CA SER A 126 11.36 4.01 10.78
C SER A 126 11.28 3.94 12.32
N ASP A 127 11.08 5.05 13.02
CA ASP A 127 10.93 5.16 14.48
C ASP A 127 9.45 5.23 14.87
N ILE A 128 8.55 5.12 13.89
CA ILE A 128 7.15 4.85 14.13
C ILE A 128 6.87 3.49 13.49
N ASP A 129 7.25 2.42 14.20
CA ASP A 129 6.87 1.03 13.93
C ASP A 129 5.35 0.81 14.03
N ILE A 130 4.51 1.84 13.84
CA ILE A 130 3.07 1.73 13.93
C ILE A 130 2.53 1.42 12.54
N VAL A 131 2.30 0.14 12.27
CA VAL A 131 1.44 -0.27 11.14
C VAL A 131 0.00 -0.15 11.59
N LYS A 132 -0.84 0.49 10.76
CA LYS A 132 -2.26 0.71 11.04
C LYS A 132 -3.12 -0.42 10.50
N PHE A 133 -2.59 -1.16 9.53
CA PHE A 133 -3.23 -2.29 8.87
C PHE A 133 -2.39 -3.57 9.07
N ASP A 134 -2.98 -4.73 8.77
CA ASP A 134 -2.27 -6.01 8.91
C ASP A 134 -1.08 -6.07 7.92
N LEU A 135 -1.27 -5.55 6.70
CA LEU A 135 -0.26 -5.39 5.65
C LEU A 135 -0.43 -4.04 4.93
N GLU A 136 0.66 -3.32 4.71
CA GLU A 136 0.69 -2.07 3.96
C GLU A 136 1.77 -2.12 2.87
N LEU A 137 1.35 -2.14 1.61
CA LEU A 137 2.25 -2.09 0.46
C LEU A 137 2.34 -0.64 -0.04
N ASN A 138 3.48 0.00 0.18
CA ASN A 138 3.78 1.35 -0.29
C ASN A 138 4.79 1.26 -1.43
N LEU A 139 4.42 1.75 -2.62
CA LEU A 139 5.26 1.76 -3.82
C LEU A 139 5.35 3.17 -4.39
N SER A 140 6.50 3.50 -4.97
CA SER A 140 6.75 4.73 -5.72
C SER A 140 7.58 4.45 -6.97
N GLU A 141 7.57 5.39 -7.92
CA GLU A 141 8.46 5.36 -9.08
C GLU A 141 9.62 6.34 -8.89
N GLU A 142 10.84 5.83 -8.80
CA GLU A 142 12.06 6.61 -8.68
C GLU A 142 12.99 6.34 -9.86
N LYS A 143 13.30 7.37 -10.65
CA LYS A 143 14.24 7.28 -11.80
C LYS A 143 13.89 6.11 -12.75
N GLY A 144 12.61 5.87 -12.97
CA GLY A 144 12.10 4.80 -13.85
C GLY A 144 12.11 3.40 -13.23
N ARG A 145 12.32 3.29 -11.91
CA ARG A 145 12.29 2.03 -11.16
C ARG A 145 11.18 2.08 -10.14
N ILE A 146 10.52 0.94 -9.92
CA ILE A 146 9.56 0.81 -8.83
C ILE A 146 10.34 0.43 -7.58
N VAL A 147 10.20 1.26 -6.55
CA VAL A 147 10.78 1.06 -5.22
C VAL A 147 9.67 1.13 -4.18
N GLY A 148 9.90 0.59 -2.99
CA GLY A 148 8.91 0.67 -1.92
C GLY A 148 9.21 -0.24 -0.74
N ALA A 149 8.20 -0.40 0.10
CA ALA A 149 8.27 -1.26 1.27
C ALA A 149 6.92 -1.94 1.53
N LEU A 150 7.00 -3.16 2.05
CA LEU A 150 5.87 -3.88 2.63
C LEU A 150 5.99 -3.83 4.15
N SER A 151 5.11 -3.08 4.80
CA SER A 151 5.00 -3.03 6.25
C SER A 151 3.95 -4.02 6.74
N TYR A 152 4.16 -4.61 7.92
CA TYR A 152 3.30 -5.65 8.47
C TYR A 152 3.25 -5.61 9.99
N ALA A 153 2.11 -6.02 10.55
CA ALA A 153 1.96 -6.18 12.00
C ALA A 153 2.75 -7.40 12.49
N THR A 154 3.75 -7.19 13.35
CA THR A 154 4.61 -8.28 13.86
C THR A 154 3.87 -9.22 14.82
N ALA A 155 2.73 -8.79 15.34
CA ALA A 155 1.83 -9.65 16.10
C ALA A 155 1.15 -10.72 15.24
N LEU A 156 1.10 -10.54 13.91
CA LEU A 156 0.42 -11.42 12.96
C LEU A 156 1.39 -12.15 12.02
N PHE A 157 2.52 -11.52 11.65
CA PHE A 157 3.44 -12.07 10.67
C PHE A 157 4.88 -12.13 11.17
N ASP A 158 5.50 -13.28 10.95
CA ASP A 158 6.95 -13.45 11.09
C ASP A 158 7.68 -12.88 9.89
N HIS A 159 8.86 -12.31 10.13
CA HIS A 159 9.70 -11.72 9.10
C HIS A 159 9.97 -12.67 7.91
N SER A 160 10.31 -13.93 8.20
CA SER A 160 10.62 -14.93 7.16
C SER A 160 9.43 -15.23 6.23
N THR A 161 8.20 -15.04 6.71
CA THR A 161 6.98 -15.22 5.90
C THR A 161 6.81 -14.06 4.92
N ILE A 162 7.05 -12.84 5.38
CA ILE A 162 6.97 -11.63 4.55
C ILE A 162 8.11 -11.60 3.53
N GLU A 163 9.34 -11.91 3.93
CA GLU A 163 10.49 -12.00 3.02
C GLU A 163 10.27 -13.03 1.91
N ARG A 164 9.66 -14.18 2.21
CA ARG A 164 9.33 -15.20 1.19
C ARG A 164 8.35 -14.65 0.17
N GLN A 165 7.38 -13.86 0.61
CA GLN A 165 6.39 -13.27 -0.27
C GLN A 165 7.00 -12.20 -1.18
N VAL A 166 7.87 -11.34 -0.63
CA VAL A 166 8.59 -10.29 -1.37
C VAL A 166 9.64 -10.88 -2.32
N GLY A 167 10.39 -11.90 -1.85
CA GLY A 167 11.52 -12.54 -2.54
C GLY A 167 11.15 -13.48 -3.69
N SER A 168 9.87 -13.60 -4.03
CA SER A 168 9.42 -14.21 -5.30
C SER A 168 9.60 -13.28 -6.51
N THR A 169 9.97 -12.03 -6.27
CA THR A 169 10.45 -11.04 -7.25
C THR A 169 11.93 -11.33 -7.59
N PRO A 170 12.41 -11.17 -8.86
CA PRO A 170 13.72 -11.67 -9.27
C PRO A 170 14.85 -11.23 -8.32
N ARG A 171 15.67 -12.20 -7.90
CA ARG A 171 16.79 -12.07 -6.96
C ARG A 171 17.82 -11.04 -7.43
N GLY A 172 17.57 -9.76 -7.15
CA GLY A 172 18.50 -8.66 -7.34
C GLY A 172 18.52 -7.67 -6.17
N ALA A 173 17.81 -7.94 -5.08
CA ALA A 173 17.80 -7.10 -3.89
C ALA A 173 19.12 -7.28 -3.11
N THR A 174 19.96 -6.26 -3.22
CA THR A 174 21.22 -6.11 -2.49
C THR A 174 20.97 -6.25 -0.99
N ARG A 175 21.74 -7.14 -0.38
CA ARG A 175 21.86 -7.35 1.06
C ARG A 175 22.52 -6.13 1.70
N ASP A 176 21.78 -5.06 1.97
CA ASP A 176 22.21 -4.06 2.94
C ASP A 176 21.57 -4.41 4.28
N GLY A 177 22.33 -5.10 5.11
CA GLY A 177 21.93 -5.45 6.46
C GLY A 177 21.93 -4.20 7.32
N ARG A 178 20.76 -3.81 7.81
CA ARG A 178 20.48 -2.87 8.93
C ARG A 178 18.95 -2.78 9.01
N SER A 179 18.23 -3.02 10.10
CA SER A 179 18.55 -3.28 11.50
C SER A 179 17.29 -3.87 12.12
N CYS A 180 17.37 -5.06 12.74
CA CYS A 180 16.30 -5.59 13.57
C CYS A 180 16.42 -4.93 14.95
N SER A 181 15.57 -3.95 15.23
CA SER A 181 15.46 -3.34 16.56
C SER A 181 14.22 -3.91 17.24
N THR A 182 14.39 -4.89 18.12
CA THR A 182 13.37 -5.24 19.11
C THR A 182 13.34 -4.14 20.17
N ALA A 183 12.43 -3.18 20.04
CA ALA A 183 12.26 -2.11 21.02
C ALA A 183 11.38 -2.56 22.20
N ASP A 184 11.89 -2.23 23.39
CA ASP A 184 11.36 -2.52 24.73
C ASP A 184 10.01 -1.84 25.00
N ARG A 185 9.21 -2.45 25.88
CA ARG A 185 7.80 -2.11 26.15
C ARG A 185 7.65 -0.72 26.78
N GLY A 186 7.39 0.29 25.96
CA GLY A 186 7.01 1.64 26.40
C GLY A 186 5.58 2.00 26.00
N ASN A 187 4.62 1.78 26.92
CA ASN A 187 3.30 2.39 27.01
C ASN A 187 2.64 2.90 25.69
N GLY A 188 2.27 1.98 24.80
CA GLY A 188 1.48 2.22 23.59
C GLY A 188 0.55 1.04 23.33
N TYR A 189 -0.57 1.28 22.65
CA TYR A 189 -1.62 0.29 22.34
C TYR A 189 -1.08 -1.14 22.13
N PRO A 190 -1.60 -2.16 22.85
CA PRO A 190 -1.14 -3.54 22.69
C PRO A 190 -1.45 -4.01 21.26
N GLY A 191 -0.43 -4.13 20.41
CA GLY A 191 -0.56 -4.55 19.00
C GLY A 191 0.08 -3.62 17.97
N SER A 192 0.61 -2.47 18.38
CA SER A 192 1.20 -1.45 17.47
C SER A 192 2.64 -1.74 17.01
N GLY A 193 3.11 -2.99 17.13
CA GLY A 193 4.44 -3.39 16.69
C GLY A 193 4.46 -3.69 15.19
N GLY A 194 5.34 -3.01 14.47
CA GLY A 194 5.47 -3.04 13.03
C GLY A 194 6.87 -3.38 12.58
N ALA A 195 6.96 -4.02 11.43
CA ALA A 195 8.22 -4.17 10.73
C ALA A 195 7.99 -3.99 9.23
N GLN A 196 9.07 -3.73 8.49
CA GLN A 196 9.01 -3.50 7.05
C GLN A 196 10.07 -4.32 6.31
N VAL A 197 9.73 -4.76 5.11
CA VAL A 197 10.68 -5.33 4.13
C VAL A 197 10.75 -4.39 2.93
N VAL A 198 11.96 -3.96 2.59
CA VAL A 198 12.21 -3.08 1.44
C VAL A 198 12.13 -3.89 0.15
N ILE A 199 11.36 -3.40 -0.82
CA ILE A 199 11.22 -3.97 -2.15
C ILE A 199 12.18 -3.23 -3.10
N GLY A 200 13.25 -3.92 -3.49
CA GLY A 200 14.21 -3.40 -4.46
C GLY A 200 13.84 -3.75 -5.91
N ASN A 201 13.92 -2.74 -6.79
CA ASN A 201 13.82 -2.80 -8.26
C ASN A 201 12.84 -3.84 -8.86
N LEU A 202 11.59 -3.41 -9.08
CA LEU A 202 10.73 -4.01 -10.10
C LEU A 202 10.94 -3.19 -11.41
N GLU A 203 11.64 -3.76 -12.39
CA GLU A 203 11.80 -3.12 -13.71
C GLU A 203 10.44 -3.03 -14.41
N ARG A 204 10.10 -1.83 -14.89
CA ARG A 204 8.90 -1.61 -15.70
C ARG A 204 9.18 -2.17 -17.08
N ASP A 205 8.63 -3.35 -17.39
CA ASP A 205 8.77 -3.95 -18.71
C ASP A 205 8.09 -3.02 -19.73
N ARG A 206 8.87 -2.20 -20.43
CA ARG A 206 8.39 -1.17 -21.39
C ARG A 206 7.91 -1.79 -22.72
N ASN A 207 7.69 -3.11 -22.77
CA ASN A 207 7.47 -3.83 -24.01
C ASN A 207 6.17 -4.65 -23.96
N SER A 208 5.02 -3.97 -23.86
CA SER A 208 3.72 -4.60 -24.08
C SER A 208 2.68 -3.57 -24.53
N LEU A 209 2.68 -3.27 -25.82
CA LEU A 209 1.51 -3.23 -26.72
C LEU A 209 1.98 -2.80 -28.12
N PRO A 210 1.55 -3.48 -29.20
CA PRO A 210 1.94 -3.17 -30.58
C PRO A 210 1.29 -1.90 -31.13
#